data_AF-A0A6A6KKP1-F1
#
_entry.id   AF-A0A6A6KKP1-F1
#
_cell.length_a   1.000
_cell.length_b   1.000
_cell.length_c   1.000
_cell.angle_alpha   90.00
_cell.angle_beta   90.00
_cell.angle_gamma   90.00
#
_symmetry.space_group_name_H-M   'P 1'
#
loop_
_entity.id
_entity.type
_entity.pdbx_description
1 polymer ?
#
loop_
_entity_poly.entity_id
_entity_poly.type
_entity_poly.pdbx_seq_one_letter_code
_entity_poly.pdbx_strand_id
1 'polypeptide(L)'
;MVFAITNPSNCPIAPKPPTKAKPLKSLLTVNALLHLTVSPLSLEFIAIIHLQCRYQEILTDPSYAGQFVLMTNPHIGNTGVNFDDEESNQCFLAGLVIRSLSISTSNWRCTETLGDYLSERNIMGIYDVDTRAITRRLRQDGSLIGVLSTEESKTDEELLEMSRSWDIVVAYDFGIKHNILRRLASYGCKITVVPSKWPALETLKMKPDGVLFSNGPGDPSAVPYAVETVKEILGKAPVFGICMGHQLLGQALGGKTFKMKFGHHGGNHPVRNIMGSRVEISAQNHNYAVDPASLPEGVEVTHINLNDGSCAGLAYPQLNIMSLQYHPEASPGPHDSDTVFGEFVELMKQAKQKA
;
A
#
# COMPACT_ATOMS: atom_id res chain seq x y z
N MET A 1 3.81 -1.26 -19.67
CA MET A 1 4.94 -0.33 -19.91
C MET A 1 4.99 0.61 -18.72
N VAL A 2 6.14 0.72 -18.05
CA VAL A 2 6.29 1.59 -16.87
C VAL A 2 6.92 2.90 -17.33
N PHE A 3 6.46 4.02 -16.79
CA PHE A 3 7.04 5.34 -17.02
C PHE A 3 7.49 5.92 -15.68
N ALA A 4 8.75 6.37 -15.62
CA ALA A 4 9.25 7.22 -14.55
C ALA A 4 9.06 8.68 -14.96
N ILE A 5 8.63 9.53 -14.03
CA ILE A 5 8.61 10.97 -14.24
C ILE A 5 9.53 11.56 -13.18
N THR A 6 10.74 11.97 -13.59
CA THR A 6 11.75 12.61 -12.73
C THR A 6 11.94 14.08 -13.08
N ASN A 7 12.55 14.82 -12.15
CA ASN A 7 13.02 16.19 -12.38
C ASN A 7 14.21 16.15 -13.36
N PRO A 8 14.13 16.80 -14.54
CA PRO A 8 15.11 16.61 -15.60
C PRO A 8 16.35 17.47 -15.36
N SER A 9 17.31 16.97 -14.57
CA SER A 9 18.60 17.66 -14.39
C SER A 9 19.82 16.89 -14.89
N ASN A 10 19.76 15.60 -15.23
CA ASN A 10 20.90 14.90 -15.85
C ASN A 10 20.54 13.64 -16.65
N CYS A 11 20.57 13.70 -17.98
CA CYS A 11 20.77 12.51 -18.82
C CYS A 11 21.56 12.87 -20.10
N PRO A 12 22.74 12.26 -20.38
CA PRO A 12 23.64 12.68 -21.44
C PRO A 12 23.55 11.80 -22.69
N ILE A 13 22.57 12.01 -23.57
CA ILE A 13 22.64 11.49 -24.96
C ILE A 13 22.05 12.50 -25.95
N ALA A 14 22.91 13.27 -26.63
CA ALA A 14 22.59 13.88 -27.93
C ALA A 14 23.87 14.21 -28.73
N PRO A 15 24.06 13.69 -29.96
CA PRO A 15 25.13 14.13 -30.84
C PRO A 15 24.78 15.47 -31.52
N LYS A 16 25.79 16.33 -31.75
CA LYS A 16 25.65 17.66 -32.40
C LYS A 16 25.31 17.52 -33.90
N PRO A 17 24.44 18.40 -34.47
CA PRO A 17 23.92 18.26 -35.84
C PRO A 17 24.75 19.02 -36.89
N PRO A 18 24.71 18.63 -38.18
CA PRO A 18 25.06 19.53 -39.29
C PRO A 18 23.83 20.33 -39.75
N THR A 19 24.13 21.46 -40.35
CA THR A 19 23.28 22.62 -40.63
C THR A 19 22.18 22.41 -41.68
N LYS A 20 20.94 22.75 -41.28
CA LYS A 20 19.87 23.53 -41.96
C LYS A 20 18.49 22.90 -41.70
N ALA A 21 17.64 23.71 -41.06
CA ALA A 21 16.22 23.50 -40.70
C ALA A 21 15.88 22.33 -39.74
N LYS A 22 15.56 22.64 -38.46
CA LYS A 22 14.71 21.87 -37.53
C LYS A 22 14.39 22.66 -36.24
N PRO A 23 13.25 22.38 -35.56
CA PRO A 23 12.60 23.29 -34.61
C PRO A 23 13.21 23.30 -33.20
N LEU A 24 12.85 24.36 -32.48
CA LEU A 24 13.34 24.86 -31.19
C LEU A 24 13.62 23.78 -30.13
N LYS A 25 14.87 23.81 -29.64
CA LYS A 25 15.35 23.19 -28.40
C LYS A 25 14.79 23.92 -27.17
N SER A 26 14.33 23.12 -26.21
CA SER A 26 14.48 23.24 -24.75
C SER A 26 14.81 24.62 -24.16
N LEU A 27 13.88 25.15 -23.36
CA LEU A 27 14.14 26.11 -22.28
C LEU A 27 13.29 25.73 -21.06
N LEU A 28 13.97 25.63 -19.92
CA LEU A 28 13.48 25.33 -18.57
C LEU A 28 12.41 26.32 -18.08
N THR A 29 11.62 25.96 -17.05
CA THR A 29 11.69 26.61 -15.71
C THR A 29 10.98 25.77 -14.65
N VAL A 30 11.79 25.27 -13.71
CA VAL A 30 11.45 24.70 -12.39
C VAL A 30 10.78 25.76 -11.51
N ASN A 31 9.75 25.38 -10.76
CA ASN A 31 9.56 25.90 -9.41
C ASN A 31 9.12 24.72 -8.54
N ALA A 32 9.97 24.34 -7.59
CA ALA A 32 9.71 23.32 -6.60
C ALA A 32 8.98 23.95 -5.41
N LEU A 33 7.99 23.25 -4.87
CA LEU A 33 7.56 23.35 -3.48
C LEU A 33 6.83 22.05 -3.13
N LEU A 34 7.59 21.06 -2.65
CA LEU A 34 7.29 20.44 -1.35
C LEU A 34 8.41 19.46 -0.96
N HIS A 35 9.12 19.81 0.11
CA HIS A 35 9.84 18.83 0.94
C HIS A 35 8.79 18.10 1.79
N LEU A 36 8.47 16.86 1.45
CA LEU A 36 7.90 15.90 2.39
C LEU A 36 8.57 14.54 2.18
N THR A 37 9.19 14.03 3.23
CA THR A 37 9.83 12.70 3.30
C THR A 37 8.76 11.62 3.22
N VAL A 38 8.49 11.11 2.02
CA VAL A 38 7.70 9.89 1.83
C VAL A 38 8.37 9.05 0.75
N SER A 39 8.60 7.77 1.08
CA SER A 39 9.12 6.71 0.20
C SER A 39 8.41 6.67 -1.16
N PRO A 40 9.04 6.15 -2.23
CA PRO A 40 8.45 6.13 -3.57
C PRO A 40 7.10 5.41 -3.55
N LEU A 41 6.06 6.10 -4.03
CA LEU A 41 4.69 5.63 -4.08
C LEU A 41 4.34 5.32 -5.53
N SER A 42 3.64 4.22 -5.75
CA SER A 42 3.42 3.76 -7.10
C SER A 42 2.17 2.94 -7.25
N LEU A 43 1.24 3.50 -8.01
CA LEU A 43 -0.12 3.02 -8.12
C LEU A 43 -0.51 3.10 -9.59
N GLU A 44 -1.52 2.33 -9.99
CA GLU A 44 -1.92 2.26 -11.39
C GLU A 44 -2.39 3.65 -11.87
N PHE A 45 -1.88 4.08 -13.04
CA PHE A 45 -2.41 5.24 -13.76
C PHE A 45 -3.72 4.83 -14.40
N ILE A 46 -4.81 5.09 -13.67
CA ILE A 46 -6.14 4.98 -14.22
C ILE A 46 -6.93 6.17 -13.70
N ALA A 47 -7.09 7.15 -14.57
CA ALA A 47 -8.29 7.94 -14.77
C ALA A 47 -7.92 9.12 -15.68
N ILE A 48 -8.27 9.02 -16.97
CA ILE A 48 -8.30 10.20 -17.83
C ILE A 48 -9.62 10.88 -17.54
N ILE A 49 -9.59 12.01 -16.83
CA ILE A 49 -10.81 12.74 -16.53
C ILE A 49 -10.88 13.97 -17.42
N HIS A 50 -11.94 14.03 -18.23
CA HIS A 50 -12.24 15.10 -19.20
C HIS A 50 -13.02 16.27 -18.60
N LEU A 51 -13.24 16.28 -17.28
CA LEU A 51 -14.01 17.33 -16.63
C LEU A 51 -13.21 18.65 -16.58
N GLN A 52 -13.82 19.71 -17.10
CA GLN A 52 -13.24 21.05 -17.16
C GLN A 52 -13.30 21.78 -15.81
N CYS A 53 -14.18 21.36 -14.90
CA CYS A 53 -14.34 21.88 -13.54
C CYS A 53 -14.68 20.71 -12.61
N ARG A 54 -14.53 20.89 -11.29
CA ARG A 54 -14.76 19.87 -10.23
C ARG A 54 -13.61 18.92 -9.95
N TYR A 55 -12.40 19.45 -9.83
CA TYR A 55 -11.26 18.63 -9.45
C TYR A 55 -11.37 18.13 -8.00
N GLN A 56 -11.95 18.90 -7.07
CA GLN A 56 -11.99 18.53 -5.65
C GLN A 56 -12.86 17.30 -5.39
N GLU A 57 -14.05 17.26 -5.98
CA GLU A 57 -14.99 16.13 -5.87
C GLU A 57 -14.32 14.83 -6.32
N ILE A 58 -13.53 14.90 -7.40
CA ILE A 58 -12.72 13.79 -7.92
C ILE A 58 -11.65 13.36 -6.91
N LEU A 59 -10.99 14.29 -6.21
CA LEU A 59 -9.96 13.93 -5.24
C LEU A 59 -10.55 13.10 -4.09
N THR A 60 -11.79 13.41 -3.72
CA THR A 60 -12.52 12.75 -2.64
C THR A 60 -13.38 11.58 -3.10
N ASP A 61 -13.41 11.23 -4.40
CA ASP A 61 -14.21 10.09 -4.86
C ASP A 61 -13.51 8.76 -4.48
N PRO A 62 -14.17 7.88 -3.70
CA PRO A 62 -13.62 6.58 -3.30
C PRO A 62 -13.24 5.68 -4.49
N SER A 63 -13.81 5.91 -5.67
CA SER A 63 -13.56 5.13 -6.90
C SER A 63 -12.11 5.23 -7.39
N TYR A 64 -11.39 6.30 -7.02
CA TYR A 64 -9.98 6.51 -7.38
C TYR A 64 -9.00 6.00 -6.31
N ALA A 65 -9.49 5.22 -5.34
CA ALA A 65 -8.65 4.64 -4.30
C ALA A 65 -7.46 3.89 -4.90
N GLY A 66 -6.25 4.32 -4.54
CA GLY A 66 -5.03 3.69 -5.02
C GLY A 66 -4.75 3.88 -6.52
N GLN A 67 -5.24 4.95 -7.14
CA GLN A 67 -4.95 5.28 -8.54
C GLN A 67 -4.31 6.67 -8.66
N PHE A 68 -3.43 6.83 -9.65
CA PHE A 68 -2.97 8.16 -10.05
C PHE A 68 -3.99 8.81 -10.98
N VAL A 69 -4.46 9.99 -10.58
CA VAL A 69 -5.44 10.76 -11.35
C VAL A 69 -4.68 11.78 -12.20
N LEU A 70 -4.86 11.69 -13.52
CA LEU A 70 -4.30 12.66 -14.46
C LEU A 70 -5.40 13.61 -14.95
N MET A 71 -5.20 14.90 -14.69
CA MET A 71 -6.13 15.93 -15.15
C MET A 71 -5.79 16.36 -16.58
N THR A 72 -6.77 16.25 -17.48
CA THR A 72 -6.62 16.70 -18.86
C THR A 72 -6.77 18.22 -19.00
N ASN A 73 -7.53 18.86 -18.09
CA ASN A 73 -7.59 20.32 -18.02
C ASN A 73 -6.23 20.86 -17.57
N PRO A 74 -5.61 21.79 -18.34
CA PRO A 74 -4.26 22.24 -18.03
C PRO A 74 -4.15 23.01 -16.71
N HIS A 75 -5.18 23.75 -16.31
CA HIS A 75 -5.15 24.60 -15.11
C HIS A 75 -6.00 24.00 -14.00
N ILE A 76 -5.36 23.60 -12.90
CA ILE A 76 -5.99 22.98 -11.73
C ILE A 76 -5.66 23.79 -10.47
N GLY A 77 -6.60 23.87 -9.53
CA GLY A 77 -6.44 24.63 -8.28
C GLY A 77 -6.92 26.09 -8.36
N ASN A 78 -7.49 26.53 -9.49
CA ASN A 78 -7.94 27.91 -9.69
C ASN A 78 -9.04 28.35 -8.72
N THR A 79 -9.88 27.43 -8.23
CA THR A 79 -10.95 27.73 -7.27
C THR A 79 -10.60 27.40 -5.82
N GLY A 80 -9.37 26.93 -5.55
CA GLY A 80 -9.00 26.36 -4.25
C GLY A 80 -9.84 25.15 -3.89
N VAL A 81 -9.98 24.90 -2.59
CA VAL A 81 -10.79 23.81 -2.04
C VAL A 81 -11.74 24.32 -0.95
N ASN A 82 -12.83 23.60 -0.70
CA ASN A 82 -13.82 23.90 0.34
C ASN A 82 -14.54 22.63 0.83
N PHE A 83 -14.97 22.60 2.10
CA PHE A 83 -15.55 21.39 2.70
C PHE A 83 -16.86 20.92 2.05
N ASP A 84 -17.64 21.81 1.43
CA ASP A 84 -18.93 21.45 0.83
C ASP A 84 -18.78 20.64 -0.47
N ASP A 85 -17.62 20.73 -1.13
CA ASP A 85 -17.32 20.02 -2.38
C ASP A 85 -16.56 18.70 -2.13
N GLU A 86 -16.47 18.23 -0.88
CA GLU A 86 -15.95 16.90 -0.55
C GLU A 86 -17.05 15.83 -0.70
N GLU A 87 -16.87 14.89 -1.63
CA GLU A 87 -17.80 13.75 -1.84
C GLU A 87 -17.66 12.65 -0.77
N SER A 88 -16.60 12.73 0.04
CA SER A 88 -16.33 11.76 1.09
C SER A 88 -15.40 12.33 2.16
N ASN A 89 -15.25 11.57 3.25
CA ASN A 89 -14.52 12.01 4.45
C ASN A 89 -12.98 12.12 4.26
N GLN A 90 -12.41 11.73 3.11
CA GLN A 90 -10.97 11.81 2.87
C GLN A 90 -10.62 11.77 1.38
N CYS A 91 -9.39 12.17 1.06
CA CYS A 91 -8.82 11.99 -0.27
C CYS A 91 -8.39 10.52 -0.46
N PHE A 92 -8.88 9.86 -1.52
CA PHE A 92 -8.65 8.43 -1.76
C PHE A 92 -7.56 8.14 -2.81
N LEU A 93 -7.25 9.10 -3.68
CA LEU A 93 -6.25 8.91 -4.74
C LEU A 93 -4.84 8.68 -4.22
N ALA A 94 -4.05 7.98 -5.04
CA ALA A 94 -2.63 7.75 -4.82
C ALA A 94 -1.78 9.01 -5.00
N GLY A 95 -2.14 9.78 -6.02
CA GLY A 95 -1.45 11.00 -6.39
C GLY A 95 -2.08 11.68 -7.59
N LEU A 96 -1.75 12.97 -7.74
CA LEU A 96 -2.36 13.87 -8.70
C LEU A 96 -1.32 14.32 -9.75
N VAL A 97 -1.66 14.22 -11.03
CA VAL A 97 -0.79 14.62 -12.15
C VAL A 97 -1.48 15.71 -12.98
N ILE A 98 -0.88 16.90 -13.01
CA ILE A 98 -1.46 18.08 -13.68
C ILE A 98 -0.45 18.79 -14.58
N ARG A 99 -0.95 19.59 -15.52
CA ARG A 99 -0.10 20.41 -16.40
C ARG A 99 0.37 21.67 -15.71
N SER A 100 -0.51 22.37 -15.00
CA SER A 100 -0.21 23.64 -14.35
C SER A 100 -1.05 23.79 -13.09
N LEU A 101 -0.39 24.02 -11.96
CA LEU A 101 -1.03 24.45 -10.73
C LEU A 101 -1.31 25.96 -10.82
N SER A 102 -2.51 26.38 -10.41
CA SER A 102 -2.86 27.80 -10.35
C SER A 102 -1.98 28.53 -9.35
N ILE A 103 -1.36 29.64 -9.76
CA ILE A 103 -0.52 30.48 -8.89
C ILE A 103 -1.37 31.16 -7.80
N SER A 104 -2.62 31.47 -8.12
CA SER A 104 -3.57 32.09 -7.20
C SER A 104 -4.90 31.34 -7.23
N THR A 105 -5.52 31.19 -6.07
CA THR A 105 -6.86 30.66 -5.92
C THR A 105 -7.85 31.84 -5.84
N SER A 106 -8.89 31.83 -6.67
CA SER A 106 -9.84 32.95 -6.76
C SER A 106 -11.27 32.42 -6.86
N ASN A 107 -11.85 32.08 -5.71
CA ASN A 107 -13.26 31.72 -5.59
C ASN A 107 -13.77 32.19 -4.21
N TRP A 108 -15.00 32.71 -4.16
CA TRP A 108 -15.61 33.16 -2.91
C TRP A 108 -15.86 32.02 -1.90
N ARG A 109 -15.95 30.77 -2.38
CA ARG A 109 -16.10 29.56 -1.56
C ARG A 109 -14.76 29.00 -1.06
N CYS A 110 -13.63 29.48 -1.58
CA CYS A 110 -12.31 28.93 -1.28
C CYS A 110 -11.98 29.08 0.21
N THR A 111 -11.67 27.98 0.89
CA THR A 111 -11.18 27.97 2.27
C THR A 111 -9.66 27.72 2.35
N GLU A 112 -9.12 26.91 1.44
CA GLU A 112 -7.71 26.53 1.39
C GLU A 112 -7.19 26.42 -0.05
N THR A 113 -5.86 26.45 -0.22
CA THR A 113 -5.23 26.18 -1.52
C THR A 113 -5.16 24.67 -1.77
N LEU A 114 -5.15 24.28 -3.05
CA LEU A 114 -5.04 22.86 -3.41
C LEU A 114 -3.72 22.23 -2.95
N GLY A 115 -2.63 22.99 -2.96
CA GLY A 115 -1.32 22.50 -2.51
C GLY A 115 -1.32 22.16 -1.02
N ASP A 116 -1.87 23.07 -0.20
CA ASP A 116 -1.97 22.89 1.25
C ASP A 116 -2.90 21.71 1.57
N TYR A 117 -4.06 21.63 0.91
CA TYR A 117 -5.02 20.53 1.05
C TYR A 117 -4.40 19.14 0.87
N LEU A 118 -3.61 18.98 -0.20
CA LEU A 118 -2.93 17.72 -0.51
C LEU A 118 -1.78 17.44 0.45
N SER A 119 -1.03 18.47 0.86
CA SER A 119 0.06 18.38 1.82
C SER A 119 -0.43 17.90 3.19
N GLU A 120 -1.50 18.49 3.72
CA GLU A 120 -2.09 18.10 5.01
C GLU A 120 -2.55 16.64 5.03
N ARG A 121 -2.98 16.13 3.87
CA ARG A 121 -3.51 14.77 3.70
C ARG A 121 -2.46 13.76 3.24
N ASN A 122 -1.18 14.16 3.14
CA ASN A 122 -0.07 13.33 2.65
C ASN A 122 -0.32 12.72 1.26
N ILE A 123 -0.91 13.48 0.35
CA ILE A 123 -1.19 13.06 -1.04
C ILE A 123 -0.14 13.63 -1.97
N MET A 124 0.46 12.76 -2.80
CA MET A 124 1.51 13.18 -3.72
C MET A 124 0.95 13.90 -4.94
N GLY A 125 1.61 14.96 -5.38
CA GLY A 125 1.22 15.70 -6.59
C GLY A 125 2.42 16.07 -7.44
N ILE A 126 2.25 16.06 -8.77
CA ILE A 126 3.22 16.61 -9.72
C ILE A 126 2.52 17.53 -10.71
N TYR A 127 3.15 18.69 -10.97
CA TYR A 127 2.71 19.65 -11.97
C TYR A 127 3.83 19.96 -12.97
N ASP A 128 3.52 20.73 -14.00
CA ASP A 128 4.41 21.03 -15.14
C ASP A 128 4.72 19.82 -16.04
N VAL A 129 3.83 18.82 -16.05
CA VAL A 129 3.94 17.61 -16.87
C VAL A 129 3.12 17.76 -18.15
N ASP A 130 3.60 17.23 -19.29
CA ASP A 130 2.80 17.14 -20.52
C ASP A 130 1.70 16.07 -20.37
N THR A 131 0.59 16.46 -19.73
CA THR A 131 -0.58 15.61 -19.51
C THR A 131 -1.20 15.15 -20.83
N ARG A 132 -1.03 15.90 -21.93
CA ARG A 132 -1.54 15.51 -23.25
C ARG A 132 -0.73 14.36 -23.84
N ALA A 133 0.59 14.36 -23.70
CA ALA A 133 1.44 13.24 -24.12
C ALA A 133 1.07 11.97 -23.36
N ILE A 134 0.92 12.05 -22.04
CA ILE A 134 0.53 10.90 -21.20
C ILE A 134 -0.88 10.42 -21.56
N THR A 135 -1.84 11.33 -21.73
CA THR A 135 -3.22 10.98 -22.16
C THR A 135 -3.24 10.25 -23.50
N ARG A 136 -2.42 10.68 -24.47
CA ARG A 136 -2.31 9.98 -25.77
C ARG A 136 -1.76 8.57 -25.60
N ARG A 137 -0.78 8.39 -24.72
CA ARG A 137 -0.20 7.08 -24.42
C ARG A 137 -1.23 6.16 -23.76
N LEU A 138 -1.93 6.64 -22.73
CA LEU A 138 -2.99 5.89 -22.05
C LEU A 138 -4.12 5.46 -23.01
N ARG A 139 -4.46 6.30 -24.00
CA ARG A 139 -5.45 5.94 -25.03
C ARG A 139 -4.98 4.87 -26.01
N GLN A 140 -3.68 4.78 -26.27
CA GLN A 140 -3.11 3.79 -27.20
C GLN A 140 -2.86 2.46 -26.50
N ASP A 141 -2.29 2.50 -25.30
CA ASP A 141 -1.79 1.32 -24.59
C ASP A 141 -2.71 0.84 -23.46
N GLY A 142 -3.76 1.60 -23.13
CA GLY A 142 -4.62 1.35 -21.98
C GLY A 142 -3.99 1.85 -20.67
N SER A 143 -4.38 1.23 -19.56
CA SER A 143 -3.88 1.55 -18.23
C SER A 143 -2.37 1.33 -18.13
N LEU A 144 -1.66 2.29 -17.54
CA LEU A 144 -0.21 2.23 -17.36
C LEU A 144 0.12 2.15 -15.88
N ILE A 145 1.30 1.62 -15.57
CA ILE A 145 1.88 1.71 -14.23
C ILE A 145 2.85 2.88 -14.27
N GLY A 146 2.80 3.76 -13.28
CA GLY A 146 3.76 4.84 -13.16
C GLY A 146 4.28 4.95 -11.74
N VAL A 147 5.38 5.68 -11.62
CA VAL A 147 6.09 5.90 -10.36
C VAL A 147 6.27 7.40 -10.21
N LEU A 148 5.92 7.91 -9.04
CA LEU A 148 6.25 9.26 -8.62
C LEU A 148 7.27 9.15 -7.49
N SER A 149 8.35 9.93 -7.62
CA SER A 149 9.44 9.98 -6.63
C SER A 149 9.83 11.43 -6.40
N THR A 150 10.07 11.78 -5.13
CA THR A 150 10.63 13.07 -4.72
C THR A 150 12.16 13.03 -4.59
N GLU A 151 12.76 11.83 -4.73
CA GLU A 151 14.21 11.64 -4.66
C GLU A 151 14.88 11.98 -5.99
N GLU A 152 15.63 13.08 -6.03
CA GLU A 152 16.42 13.50 -7.21
C GLU A 152 17.64 12.61 -7.48
N SER A 153 18.03 11.76 -6.52
CA SER A 153 19.20 10.89 -6.64
C SER A 153 18.98 9.65 -7.51
N LYS A 154 17.72 9.31 -7.80
CA LYS A 154 17.37 8.10 -8.56
C LYS A 154 17.13 8.42 -10.03
N THR A 155 17.77 7.65 -10.89
CA THR A 155 17.59 7.71 -12.35
C THR A 155 16.25 7.13 -12.79
N ASP A 156 15.79 7.50 -13.99
CA ASP A 156 14.58 6.92 -14.58
C ASP A 156 14.69 5.40 -14.71
N GLU A 157 15.87 4.90 -15.10
CA GLU A 157 16.13 3.46 -15.18
C GLU A 157 15.99 2.76 -13.84
N GLU A 158 16.51 3.35 -12.75
CA GLU A 158 16.38 2.79 -11.40
C GLU A 158 14.92 2.81 -10.92
N LEU A 159 14.16 3.87 -11.20
CA LEU A 159 12.73 3.91 -10.86
C LEU A 159 11.91 2.89 -11.66
N LEU A 160 12.26 2.69 -12.93
CA LEU A 160 11.67 1.65 -13.76
C LEU A 160 12.04 0.25 -13.27
N GLU A 161 13.28 0.03 -12.82
CA GLU A 161 13.69 -1.23 -12.22
C GLU A 161 12.98 -1.48 -10.89
N MET A 162 12.90 -0.47 -10.03
CA MET A 162 12.11 -0.52 -8.79
C MET A 162 10.66 -0.92 -9.06
N SER A 163 10.04 -0.35 -10.11
CA SER A 163 8.67 -0.70 -10.49
C SER A 163 8.48 -2.14 -10.97
N ARG A 164 9.54 -2.72 -11.54
CA ARG A 164 9.55 -4.11 -11.99
C ARG A 164 9.90 -5.06 -10.83
N SER A 165 10.51 -4.54 -9.77
CA SER A 165 10.96 -5.30 -8.61
C SER A 165 10.00 -5.23 -7.41
N TRP A 166 8.85 -4.56 -7.51
CA TRP A 166 7.91 -4.53 -6.38
C TRP A 166 7.39 -5.90 -6.04
N ASP A 167 7.24 -6.11 -4.74
CA ASP A 167 6.67 -7.33 -4.22
C ASP A 167 5.15 -7.34 -4.46
N ILE A 168 4.69 -8.31 -5.24
CA ILE A 168 3.26 -8.56 -5.50
C ILE A 168 2.68 -9.30 -4.30
N VAL A 169 1.81 -8.63 -3.56
CA VAL A 169 1.09 -9.22 -2.42
C VAL A 169 -0.35 -9.49 -2.81
N VAL A 170 -0.79 -10.74 -2.67
CA VAL A 170 -2.22 -11.08 -2.78
C VAL A 170 -2.83 -11.09 -1.39
N ALA A 171 -3.81 -10.21 -1.14
CA ALA A 171 -4.47 -10.06 0.15
C ALA A 171 -5.88 -10.66 0.12
N TYR A 172 -6.14 -11.67 0.94
CA TYR A 172 -7.47 -12.23 1.13
C TYR A 172 -8.32 -11.33 2.04
N ASP A 173 -9.47 -10.88 1.55
CA ASP A 173 -10.40 -10.04 2.29
C ASP A 173 -11.38 -10.88 3.14
N PHE A 174 -11.14 -10.90 4.45
CA PHE A 174 -12.07 -11.44 5.45
C PHE A 174 -12.79 -10.33 6.24
N GLY A 175 -12.73 -9.07 5.77
CA GLY A 175 -13.08 -7.88 6.52
C GLY A 175 -11.87 -6.96 6.71
N ILE A 176 -11.02 -6.86 5.68
CA ILE A 176 -9.72 -6.18 5.74
C ILE A 176 -9.86 -4.71 6.10
N LYS A 177 -9.03 -4.26 7.05
CA LYS A 177 -8.91 -2.82 7.33
C LYS A 177 -8.07 -2.15 6.24
N HIS A 178 -8.56 -1.03 5.69
CA HIS A 178 -7.84 -0.27 4.66
C HIS A 178 -6.43 0.14 5.06
N ASN A 179 -6.16 0.35 6.36
CA ASN A 179 -4.82 0.74 6.80
C ASN A 179 -3.77 -0.36 6.58
N ILE A 180 -4.16 -1.64 6.61
CA ILE A 180 -3.26 -2.76 6.24
C ILE A 180 -2.75 -2.58 4.81
N LEU A 181 -3.65 -2.24 3.89
CA LEU A 181 -3.33 -2.00 2.48
C LEU A 181 -2.42 -0.78 2.32
N ARG A 182 -2.72 0.32 3.04
CA ARG A 182 -1.90 1.53 3.02
C ARG A 182 -0.49 1.28 3.55
N ARG A 183 -0.34 0.50 4.61
CA ARG A 183 0.99 0.16 5.15
C ARG A 183 1.78 -0.69 4.17
N LEU A 184 1.22 -1.78 3.65
CA LEU A 184 1.88 -2.58 2.61
C LEU A 184 2.29 -1.73 1.39
N ALA A 185 1.43 -0.83 0.93
CA ALA A 185 1.75 0.09 -0.16
C ALA A 185 2.92 1.04 0.19
N SER A 186 2.97 1.57 1.42
CA SER A 186 4.08 2.41 1.90
C SER A 186 5.41 1.67 2.02
N TYR A 187 5.38 0.34 2.16
CA TYR A 187 6.56 -0.53 2.14
C TYR A 187 6.91 -1.02 0.71
N GLY A 188 6.26 -0.49 -0.32
CA GLY A 188 6.59 -0.77 -1.73
C GLY A 188 5.93 -2.02 -2.30
N CYS A 189 4.88 -2.55 -1.68
CA CYS A 189 4.14 -3.69 -2.21
C CYS A 189 3.07 -3.24 -3.22
N LYS A 190 2.91 -4.00 -4.32
CA LYS A 190 1.70 -3.94 -5.14
C LYS A 190 0.68 -4.93 -4.57
N ILE A 191 -0.47 -4.45 -4.13
CA ILE A 191 -1.47 -5.30 -3.48
C ILE A 191 -2.64 -5.60 -4.42
N THR A 192 -2.96 -6.89 -4.57
CA THR A 192 -4.20 -7.37 -5.21
C THR A 192 -5.11 -7.94 -4.13
N VAL A 193 -6.25 -7.31 -3.89
CA VAL A 193 -7.24 -7.80 -2.93
C VAL A 193 -8.15 -8.82 -3.60
N VAL A 194 -8.32 -9.98 -2.98
CA VAL A 194 -9.20 -11.06 -3.47
C VAL A 194 -10.27 -11.41 -2.44
N PRO A 195 -11.48 -11.82 -2.86
CA PRO A 195 -12.53 -12.23 -1.93
C PRO A 195 -12.11 -13.38 -1.02
N SER A 196 -12.72 -13.50 0.17
CA SER A 196 -12.45 -14.59 1.14
C SER A 196 -12.50 -16.01 0.56
N LYS A 197 -13.35 -16.25 -0.45
CA LYS A 197 -13.54 -17.55 -1.11
C LYS A 197 -12.70 -17.73 -2.38
N TRP A 198 -11.77 -16.82 -2.65
CA TRP A 198 -10.95 -16.87 -3.85
C TRP A 198 -10.07 -18.15 -3.88
N PRO A 199 -10.09 -18.95 -4.95
CA PRO A 199 -9.37 -20.22 -4.96
C PRO A 199 -7.85 -20.04 -4.82
N ALA A 200 -7.21 -20.86 -3.99
CA ALA A 200 -5.75 -20.83 -3.81
C ALA A 200 -4.99 -21.00 -5.13
N LEU A 201 -5.50 -21.85 -6.03
CA LEU A 201 -4.93 -22.05 -7.36
C LEU A 201 -4.86 -20.75 -8.18
N GLU A 202 -5.90 -19.92 -8.13
CA GLU A 202 -5.93 -18.65 -8.85
C GLU A 202 -4.97 -17.64 -8.21
N THR A 203 -4.86 -17.62 -6.88
CA THR A 203 -3.82 -16.85 -6.18
C THR A 203 -2.42 -17.25 -6.64
N LEU A 204 -2.11 -18.54 -6.68
CA LEU A 204 -0.77 -19.03 -7.08
C LEU A 204 -0.46 -18.75 -8.56
N LYS A 205 -1.47 -18.72 -9.44
CA LYS A 205 -1.30 -18.33 -10.85
C LYS A 205 -0.86 -16.87 -11.01
N MET A 206 -1.20 -15.99 -10.06
CA MET A 206 -0.75 -14.60 -10.05
C MET A 206 0.75 -14.47 -9.73
N LYS A 207 1.42 -15.56 -9.33
CA LYS A 207 2.82 -15.60 -8.89
C LYS A 207 3.12 -14.52 -7.84
N PRO A 208 2.41 -14.55 -6.69
CA PRO A 208 2.61 -13.58 -5.64
C PRO A 208 3.99 -13.77 -5.01
N ASP A 209 4.60 -12.66 -4.64
CA ASP A 209 5.82 -12.62 -3.84
C ASP A 209 5.51 -12.84 -2.36
N GLY A 210 4.28 -12.57 -1.95
CA GLY A 210 3.72 -12.95 -0.67
C GLY A 210 2.19 -12.97 -0.67
N VAL A 211 1.62 -13.70 0.29
CA VAL A 211 0.18 -13.78 0.50
C VAL A 211 -0.16 -13.25 1.89
N LEU A 212 -1.10 -12.31 1.95
CA LEU A 212 -1.63 -11.79 3.21
C LEU A 212 -3.02 -12.38 3.48
N PHE A 213 -3.21 -12.98 4.65
CA PHE A 213 -4.54 -13.26 5.20
C PHE A 213 -4.92 -12.17 6.20
N SER A 214 -5.93 -11.39 5.83
CA SER A 214 -6.34 -10.20 6.59
C SER A 214 -7.06 -10.51 7.91
N ASN A 215 -7.36 -9.45 8.65
CA ASN A 215 -8.28 -9.50 9.77
C ASN A 215 -9.71 -9.80 9.31
N GLY A 216 -10.57 -10.21 10.25
CA GLY A 216 -11.98 -10.44 9.97
C GLY A 216 -12.78 -10.69 11.25
N PRO A 217 -14.13 -10.63 11.15
CA PRO A 217 -15.00 -10.90 12.28
C PRO A 217 -15.24 -12.40 12.47
N GLY A 218 -15.64 -12.78 13.68
CA GLY A 218 -16.22 -14.10 13.96
C GLY A 218 -15.21 -15.15 14.44
N ASP A 219 -15.66 -16.42 14.37
CA ASP A 219 -14.87 -17.59 14.77
C ASP A 219 -14.15 -18.16 13.54
N PRO A 220 -12.81 -18.29 13.56
CA PRO A 220 -12.05 -18.91 12.46
C PRO A 220 -12.50 -20.36 12.20
N SER A 221 -12.98 -21.08 13.23
CA SER A 221 -13.49 -22.45 13.11
C SER A 221 -14.79 -22.53 12.29
N ALA A 222 -15.52 -21.41 12.14
CA ALA A 222 -16.74 -21.35 11.34
C ALA A 222 -16.47 -21.16 9.83
N VAL A 223 -15.21 -20.98 9.43
CA VAL A 223 -14.81 -20.79 8.02
C VAL A 223 -13.80 -21.84 7.56
N PRO A 224 -14.16 -23.15 7.57
CA PRO A 224 -13.23 -24.22 7.21
C PRO A 224 -12.67 -24.09 5.79
N TYR A 225 -13.43 -23.48 4.86
CA TYR A 225 -12.95 -23.19 3.51
C TYR A 225 -11.72 -22.28 3.48
N ALA A 226 -11.63 -21.33 4.42
CA ALA A 226 -10.51 -20.41 4.53
C ALA A 226 -9.26 -21.14 5.03
N VAL A 227 -9.43 -22.04 6.01
CA VAL A 227 -8.34 -22.89 6.52
C VAL A 227 -7.77 -23.78 5.41
N GLU A 228 -8.63 -24.42 4.60
CA GLU A 228 -8.17 -25.23 3.48
C GLU A 228 -7.44 -24.40 2.42
N THR A 229 -7.95 -23.19 2.12
CA THR A 229 -7.27 -22.26 1.20
C THR A 229 -5.88 -21.88 1.72
N VAL A 230 -5.75 -21.60 3.02
CA VAL A 230 -4.45 -21.30 3.65
C VAL A 230 -3.51 -22.50 3.52
N LYS A 231 -3.96 -23.72 3.86
CA LYS A 231 -3.17 -24.96 3.73
C LYS A 231 -2.64 -25.17 2.31
N GLU A 232 -3.47 -24.90 1.30
CA GLU A 232 -3.07 -25.03 -0.10
C GLU A 232 -1.97 -24.02 -0.52
N ILE A 233 -1.84 -22.90 0.18
CA ILE A 233 -0.86 -21.85 -0.09
C ILE A 233 0.43 -22.03 0.71
N LEU A 234 0.36 -22.65 1.90
CA LEU A 234 1.53 -22.85 2.76
C LEU A 234 2.67 -23.57 2.03
N GLY A 235 3.90 -23.05 2.21
CA GLY A 235 5.11 -23.59 1.57
C GLY A 235 5.26 -23.28 0.08
N LYS A 236 4.27 -22.64 -0.56
CA LYS A 236 4.35 -22.25 -1.98
C LYS A 236 4.65 -20.76 -2.19
N ALA A 237 4.37 -19.93 -1.20
CA ALA A 237 4.71 -18.51 -1.14
C ALA A 237 4.92 -18.09 0.32
N PRO A 238 5.66 -17.00 0.59
CA PRO A 238 5.68 -16.34 1.89
C PRO A 238 4.28 -15.93 2.33
N VAL A 239 3.96 -16.13 3.62
CA VAL A 239 2.63 -15.88 4.15
C VAL A 239 2.67 -14.99 5.38
N PHE A 240 1.80 -13.98 5.40
CA PHE A 240 1.57 -13.14 6.57
C PHE A 240 0.10 -13.15 6.99
N GLY A 241 -0.19 -13.40 8.27
CA GLY A 241 -1.54 -13.37 8.82
C GLY A 241 -1.72 -12.34 9.92
N ILE A 242 -2.82 -11.57 9.85
CA ILE A 242 -3.16 -10.55 10.85
C ILE A 242 -4.49 -10.90 11.51
N CYS A 243 -4.54 -10.90 12.85
CA CYS A 243 -5.73 -11.16 13.66
C CYS A 243 -6.45 -12.48 13.29
N MET A 244 -7.51 -12.43 12.47
CA MET A 244 -8.15 -13.63 11.96
C MET A 244 -7.20 -14.46 11.09
N GLY A 245 -6.37 -13.83 10.26
CA GLY A 245 -5.34 -14.51 9.47
C GLY A 245 -4.33 -15.28 10.33
N HIS A 246 -3.96 -14.76 11.49
CA HIS A 246 -3.12 -15.48 12.46
C HIS A 246 -3.79 -16.75 12.97
N GLN A 247 -5.09 -16.68 13.27
CA GLN A 247 -5.85 -17.83 13.76
C GLN A 247 -6.04 -18.90 12.67
N LEU A 248 -6.35 -18.47 11.44
CA LEU A 248 -6.45 -19.35 10.29
C LEU A 248 -5.12 -20.05 10.00
N LEU A 249 -3.99 -19.35 10.14
CA LEU A 249 -2.67 -19.96 10.05
C LEU A 249 -2.42 -20.98 11.15
N GLY A 250 -2.75 -20.66 12.40
CA GLY A 250 -2.66 -21.61 13.51
C GLY A 250 -3.43 -22.90 13.23
N GLN A 251 -4.66 -22.79 12.72
CA GLN A 251 -5.48 -23.95 12.34
C GLN A 251 -4.94 -24.69 11.11
N ALA A 252 -4.48 -23.97 10.09
CA ALA A 252 -3.92 -24.56 8.87
C ALA A 252 -2.64 -25.36 9.15
N LEU A 253 -1.86 -24.93 10.14
CA LEU A 253 -0.69 -25.63 10.66
C LEU A 253 -1.04 -26.83 11.56
N GLY A 254 -2.32 -27.08 11.83
CA GLY A 254 -2.78 -28.21 12.67
C GLY A 254 -2.98 -27.87 14.15
N GLY A 255 -2.81 -26.61 14.53
CA GLY A 255 -3.13 -26.11 15.86
C GLY A 255 -4.63 -25.95 16.11
N LYS A 256 -4.97 -25.63 17.36
CA LYS A 256 -6.32 -25.38 17.84
C LYS A 256 -6.47 -23.91 18.21
N THR A 257 -7.69 -23.40 18.01
CA THR A 257 -8.12 -22.09 18.49
C THR A 257 -9.14 -22.27 19.59
N PHE A 258 -9.15 -21.36 20.56
CA PHE A 258 -10.14 -21.36 21.64
C PHE A 258 -10.74 -19.97 21.82
N LYS A 259 -11.97 -19.94 22.34
CA LYS A 259 -12.65 -18.70 22.70
C LYS A 259 -12.13 -18.20 24.04
N MET A 260 -11.67 -16.96 24.08
CA MET A 260 -11.23 -16.28 25.30
C MET A 260 -12.42 -15.90 26.17
N LYS A 261 -12.19 -15.67 27.47
CA LYS A 261 -13.25 -15.30 28.42
C LYS A 261 -13.94 -13.96 28.05
N PHE A 262 -13.15 -12.96 27.69
CA PHE A 262 -13.63 -11.62 27.31
C PHE A 262 -12.86 -11.00 26.12
N GLY A 263 -11.89 -11.74 25.55
CA GLY A 263 -11.07 -11.29 24.43
C GLY A 263 -10.16 -10.11 24.76
N HIS A 264 -9.48 -9.58 23.74
CA HIS A 264 -8.69 -8.36 23.82
C HIS A 264 -9.28 -7.29 22.91
N HIS A 265 -9.64 -6.16 23.50
CA HIS A 265 -10.30 -5.04 22.85
C HIS A 265 -9.72 -3.73 23.42
N GLY A 266 -8.74 -3.14 22.76
CA GLY A 266 -8.07 -1.93 23.26
C GLY A 266 -6.76 -1.61 22.56
N GLY A 267 -6.28 -0.38 22.76
CA GLY A 267 -5.04 0.15 22.16
C GLY A 267 -3.84 0.19 23.11
N ASN A 268 -3.91 -0.49 24.25
CA ASN A 268 -2.92 -0.41 25.34
C ASN A 268 -2.41 -1.80 25.77
N HIS A 269 -2.55 -2.82 24.93
CA HIS A 269 -2.13 -4.18 25.28
C HIS A 269 -0.61 -4.34 25.09
N PRO A 270 0.15 -4.63 26.15
CA PRO A 270 1.58 -4.86 26.05
C PRO A 270 1.86 -6.24 25.49
N VAL A 271 2.63 -6.31 24.40
CA VAL A 271 3.06 -7.55 23.77
C VAL A 271 4.57 -7.59 23.74
N ARG A 272 5.16 -8.72 24.17
CA ARG A 272 6.60 -8.92 24.13
C ARG A 272 6.96 -9.76 22.91
N ASN A 273 7.80 -9.22 22.05
CA ASN A 273 8.53 -9.97 21.05
C ASN A 273 9.65 -10.76 21.75
N ILE A 274 9.52 -12.08 21.79
CA ILE A 274 10.46 -12.93 22.53
C ILE A 274 11.78 -13.17 21.77
N MET A 275 11.83 -12.83 20.48
CA MET A 275 13.05 -12.91 19.67
C MET A 275 13.98 -11.72 19.89
N GLY A 276 13.41 -10.52 20.09
CA GLY A 276 14.16 -9.25 20.13
C GLY A 276 14.26 -8.56 21.49
N SER A 277 13.71 -9.15 22.57
CA SER A 277 13.56 -8.50 23.89
C SER A 277 12.82 -7.16 23.89
N ARG A 278 12.00 -6.90 22.86
CA ARG A 278 11.22 -5.67 22.69
C ARG A 278 9.80 -5.86 23.21
N VAL A 279 9.27 -4.82 23.85
CA VAL A 279 7.85 -4.72 24.18
C VAL A 279 7.21 -3.67 23.28
N GLU A 280 6.05 -4.01 22.73
CA GLU A 280 5.23 -3.17 21.87
C GLU A 280 3.89 -2.95 22.55
N ILE A 281 3.38 -1.73 22.53
CA ILE A 281 1.98 -1.48 22.87
C ILE A 281 1.18 -1.70 21.59
N SER A 282 0.14 -2.54 21.64
CA SER A 282 -0.62 -2.94 20.44
C SER A 282 -2.11 -2.65 20.53
N ALA A 283 -2.70 -2.50 19.35
CA ALA A 283 -4.14 -2.47 19.14
C ALA A 283 -4.70 -3.89 18.96
N GLN A 284 -5.61 -4.31 19.82
CA GLN A 284 -6.20 -5.65 19.79
C GLN A 284 -7.72 -5.56 19.68
N ASN A 285 -8.28 -6.48 18.88
CA ASN A 285 -9.71 -6.65 18.70
C ASN A 285 -10.01 -8.09 18.30
N HIS A 286 -9.97 -9.02 19.25
CA HIS A 286 -10.22 -10.44 19.00
C HIS A 286 -10.79 -11.17 20.22
N ASN A 287 -11.62 -12.18 19.97
CA ASN A 287 -12.22 -13.03 21.00
C ASN A 287 -11.69 -14.47 21.00
N TYR A 288 -10.84 -14.81 20.03
CA TYR A 288 -10.25 -16.13 19.88
C TYR A 288 -8.74 -16.00 19.92
N ALA A 289 -8.07 -17.05 20.39
CA ALA A 289 -6.63 -17.14 20.42
C ALA A 289 -6.19 -18.53 19.96
N VAL A 290 -4.97 -18.61 19.41
CA VAL A 290 -4.32 -19.88 19.08
C VAL A 290 -3.73 -20.49 20.36
N ASP A 291 -3.95 -21.79 20.57
CA ASP A 291 -3.29 -22.54 21.63
C ASP A 291 -1.88 -22.96 21.19
N PRO A 292 -0.81 -22.35 21.73
CA PRO A 292 0.55 -22.65 21.31
C PRO A 292 0.98 -24.09 21.61
N ALA A 293 0.39 -24.74 22.63
CA ALA A 293 0.72 -26.12 22.98
C ALA A 293 0.17 -27.14 21.97
N SER A 294 -0.75 -26.71 21.11
CA SER A 294 -1.37 -27.55 20.08
C SER A 294 -0.67 -27.48 18.73
N LEU A 295 0.30 -26.57 18.56
CA LEU A 295 1.02 -26.38 17.30
C LEU A 295 2.05 -27.49 17.07
N PRO A 296 2.31 -27.87 15.80
CA PRO A 296 3.31 -28.88 15.50
C PRO A 296 4.74 -28.37 15.76
N GLU A 297 5.68 -29.30 15.82
CA GLU A 297 7.12 -28.98 15.91
C GLU A 297 7.56 -28.10 14.72
N GLY A 298 8.43 -27.13 15.00
CA GLY A 298 8.94 -26.17 14.02
C GLY A 298 8.18 -24.84 13.95
N VAL A 299 6.96 -24.77 14.50
CA VAL A 299 6.25 -23.49 14.66
C VAL A 299 6.72 -22.79 15.93
N GLU A 300 7.19 -21.56 15.78
CA GLU A 300 7.74 -20.76 16.86
C GLU A 300 6.72 -19.70 17.30
N VAL A 301 6.49 -19.58 18.61
CA VAL A 301 5.76 -18.44 19.17
C VAL A 301 6.71 -17.24 19.17
N THR A 302 6.36 -16.16 18.48
CA THR A 302 7.22 -14.97 18.38
C THR A 302 6.81 -13.87 19.34
N HIS A 303 5.52 -13.80 19.67
CA HIS A 303 4.96 -12.73 20.50
C HIS A 303 4.03 -13.30 21.56
N ILE A 304 4.11 -12.75 22.76
CA ILE A 304 3.26 -13.14 23.91
C ILE A 304 2.63 -11.88 24.51
N ASN A 305 1.34 -11.93 24.77
CA ASN A 305 0.65 -10.86 25.49
C ASN A 305 1.08 -10.87 26.97
N LEU A 306 1.56 -9.75 27.48
CA LEU A 306 2.10 -9.66 28.84
C LEU A 306 1.01 -9.61 29.93
N ASN A 307 -0.24 -9.33 29.57
CA ASN A 307 -1.33 -9.28 30.55
C ASN A 307 -1.82 -10.67 30.97
N ASP A 308 -1.89 -11.62 30.03
CA ASP A 308 -2.51 -12.94 30.26
C ASP A 308 -1.68 -14.13 29.75
N GLY A 309 -0.55 -13.88 29.07
CA GLY A 309 0.31 -14.92 28.52
C GLY A 309 -0.19 -15.54 27.22
N SER A 310 -1.25 -15.00 26.58
CA SER A 310 -1.77 -15.56 25.34
C SER A 310 -0.77 -15.45 24.19
N CYS A 311 -0.80 -16.41 23.26
CA CYS A 311 -0.06 -16.34 22.01
C CYS A 311 -0.50 -15.12 21.20
N ALA A 312 0.46 -14.26 20.82
CA ALA A 312 0.21 -13.02 20.09
C ALA A 312 0.89 -12.98 18.71
N GLY A 313 1.71 -13.99 18.37
CA GLY A 313 2.37 -14.07 17.07
C GLY A 313 3.06 -15.40 16.87
N LEU A 314 3.13 -15.84 15.62
CA LEU A 314 3.76 -17.09 15.21
C LEU A 314 4.74 -16.85 14.07
N ALA A 315 5.79 -17.65 13.99
CA ALA A 315 6.61 -17.82 12.81
C ALA A 315 6.77 -19.30 12.50
N TYR A 316 6.89 -19.64 11.22
CA TYR A 316 7.37 -20.95 10.79
C TYR A 316 8.41 -20.76 9.71
N PRO A 317 9.70 -20.64 10.09
CA PRO A 317 10.78 -20.29 9.16
C PRO A 317 10.91 -21.24 7.97
N GLN A 318 10.64 -22.55 8.18
CA GLN A 318 10.72 -23.55 7.12
C GLN A 318 9.71 -23.33 5.99
N LEU A 319 8.56 -22.70 6.29
CA LEU A 319 7.50 -22.44 5.33
C LEU A 319 7.37 -20.94 4.98
N ASN A 320 8.31 -20.09 5.42
CA ASN A 320 8.26 -18.63 5.27
C ASN A 320 6.93 -18.02 5.78
N ILE A 321 6.51 -18.42 6.99
CA ILE A 321 5.27 -17.94 7.59
C ILE A 321 5.59 -16.98 8.73
N MET A 322 4.88 -15.86 8.80
CA MET A 322 4.77 -15.01 9.97
C MET A 322 3.31 -14.62 10.24
N SER A 323 2.99 -14.28 11.48
CA SER A 323 1.65 -13.79 11.83
C SER A 323 1.63 -13.04 13.15
N LEU A 324 0.67 -12.12 13.28
CA LEU A 324 0.37 -11.42 14.53
C LEU A 324 -1.12 -11.50 14.83
N GLN A 325 -1.46 -11.74 16.10
CA GLN A 325 -2.85 -11.80 16.59
C GLN A 325 -3.48 -10.40 16.70
N TYR A 326 -2.65 -9.37 16.84
CA TYR A 326 -3.07 -7.98 16.99
C TYR A 326 -2.95 -7.21 15.66
N HIS A 327 -3.30 -5.92 15.69
CA HIS A 327 -3.40 -5.05 14.53
C HIS A 327 -2.17 -4.14 14.40
N PRO A 328 -1.11 -4.54 13.67
CA PRO A 328 0.07 -3.71 13.47
C PRO A 328 -0.23 -2.46 12.63
N GLU A 329 -1.31 -2.47 11.86
CA GLU A 329 -1.81 -1.29 11.15
C GLU A 329 -2.49 -0.27 12.09
N ALA A 330 -2.74 -0.62 13.35
CA ALA A 330 -3.43 0.24 14.32
C ALA A 330 -4.74 0.85 13.76
N SER A 331 -4.94 2.16 13.85
CA SER A 331 -6.11 2.87 13.33
C SER A 331 -7.46 2.34 13.86
N PRO A 332 -7.79 2.61 15.14
CA PRO A 332 -7.02 3.39 16.11
C PRO A 332 -5.95 2.56 16.85
N GLY A 333 -4.98 3.25 17.48
CA GLY A 333 -3.98 2.63 18.34
C GLY A 333 -2.54 3.10 18.08
N PRO A 334 -1.58 2.58 18.86
CA PRO A 334 -0.14 2.89 18.74
C PRO A 334 0.48 2.25 17.48
N HIS A 335 1.57 2.85 16.99
CA HIS A 335 2.27 2.41 15.78
C HIS A 335 3.52 1.54 16.07
N ASP A 336 3.69 1.08 17.31
CA ASP A 336 4.89 0.38 17.77
C ASP A 336 5.24 -0.85 16.90
N SER A 337 4.21 -1.54 16.41
CA SER A 337 4.30 -2.78 15.66
C SER A 337 4.35 -2.63 14.14
N ASP A 338 4.43 -1.40 13.63
CA ASP A 338 4.44 -1.13 12.20
C ASP A 338 5.60 -1.80 11.45
N THR A 339 6.72 -2.01 12.14
CA THR A 339 7.94 -2.60 11.56
C THR A 339 7.73 -3.99 10.96
N VAL A 340 6.69 -4.72 11.39
CA VAL A 340 6.36 -6.06 10.86
C VAL A 340 6.06 -6.06 9.36
N PHE A 341 5.53 -4.96 8.82
CA PHE A 341 5.28 -4.86 7.37
C PHE A 341 6.61 -4.84 6.60
N GLY A 342 7.64 -4.17 7.14
CA GLY A 342 9.00 -4.23 6.61
C GLY A 342 9.62 -5.61 6.78
N GLU A 343 9.41 -6.28 7.91
CA GLU A 343 9.87 -7.66 8.13
C GLU A 343 9.24 -8.64 7.13
N PHE A 344 7.96 -8.45 6.78
CA PHE A 344 7.30 -9.25 5.75
C PHE A 344 7.91 -9.01 4.36
N VAL A 345 8.24 -7.77 4.01
CA VAL A 345 8.95 -7.44 2.76
C VAL A 345 10.32 -8.11 2.71
N GLU A 346 11.08 -8.10 3.80
CA GLU A 346 12.36 -8.82 3.86
C GLU A 346 12.18 -10.34 3.75
N LEU A 347 11.13 -10.91 4.34
CA LEU A 347 10.79 -12.32 4.18
C LEU A 347 10.51 -12.67 2.70
N MET A 348 9.76 -11.83 1.99
CA MET A 348 9.50 -12.01 0.55
C MET A 348 10.78 -11.96 -0.28
N LYS A 349 11.67 -10.99 -0.03
CA LYS A 349 12.97 -10.88 -0.70
C LYS A 349 13.86 -12.10 -0.45
N GLN A 350 13.93 -12.57 0.79
CA GLN A 350 14.72 -13.76 1.14
C GLN A 350 14.19 -15.02 0.46
N ALA A 351 12.87 -15.17 0.37
CA ALA A 351 12.25 -16.29 -0.34
C ALA A 351 12.55 -16.25 -1.85
N LYS A 352 12.51 -15.07 -2.47
CA LYS A 352 12.91 -14.87 -3.88
C LYS A 352 14.36 -15.25 -4.15
N GLN A 353 15.28 -14.96 -3.24
CA GLN A 353 16.70 -15.29 -3.40
C GLN A 353 16.98 -16.79 -3.29
N LYS A 354 16.10 -17.55 -2.61
CA LYS A 354 16.24 -19.00 -2.43
C LYS A 354 15.56 -19.84 -3.52
N ALA A 355 14.61 -19.26 -4.26
CA ALA A 355 13.89 -19.88 -5.36
C ALA A 355 14.69 -19.78 -6.67
#